data_AF-K1Z0T8-F1
#
_entry.id   AF-K1Z0T8-F1
#
_cell.length_a   1.000
_cell.length_b   1.000
_cell.length_c   1.000
_cell.angle_alpha   90.00
_cell.angle_beta   90.00
_cell.angle_gamma   90.00
#
_symmetry.space_group_name_H-M   'P 1'
#
loop_
_entity.id
_entity.type
_entity.pdbx_description
1 polymer ?
#
loop_
_entity_poly.entity_id
_entity_poly.type
_entity_poly.pdbx_seq_one_letter_code
_entity_poly.pdbx_strand_id
1 'polypeptide(L)'
;MWMEGSELKIDDKECTRCMHCINVMPRALRPGVDKGASICVGAKAPILDGAQFATLVVPFIKVEKENEFEELTEFIEKVWDWWMEVGKNRERVGETMQRVGLPTFLSVMGIDAIPQHVKEPRSNPYIFWKEEEVEGGFERDINEFRAKHKA
;
A
#
# COMPACT_ATOMS: atom_id res chain seq x y z
N MET A 1 16.16 -3.87 -20.76
CA MET A 1 16.33 -4.99 -21.73
C MET A 1 17.12 -4.47 -22.92
N TRP A 2 18.18 -5.17 -23.32
CA TRP A 2 19.01 -4.82 -24.46
C TRP A 2 19.58 -6.09 -25.13
N MET A 3 20.17 -5.94 -26.31
CA MET A 3 20.84 -7.03 -27.03
C MET A 3 22.35 -6.89 -26.90
N GLU A 4 23.04 -7.98 -26.59
CA GLU A 4 24.49 -8.14 -26.72
C GLU A 4 24.76 -9.14 -27.83
N GLY A 5 24.99 -8.62 -29.05
CA GLY A 5 25.04 -9.45 -30.25
C GLY A 5 23.71 -10.16 -30.49
N SER A 6 23.71 -11.50 -30.41
CA SER A 6 22.52 -12.34 -30.56
C SER A 6 21.87 -12.74 -29.23
N GLU A 7 22.39 -12.26 -28.10
CA GLU A 7 21.88 -12.60 -26.77
C GLU A 7 21.01 -11.46 -26.20
N LEU A 8 19.83 -11.81 -25.71
CA LEU A 8 18.93 -10.88 -25.02
C LEU A 8 19.31 -10.80 -23.54
N LYS A 9 19.60 -9.59 -23.05
CA LYS A 9 19.88 -9.33 -21.63
C LYS A 9 18.72 -8.57 -20.99
N ILE A 10 18.38 -8.96 -19.75
CA ILE A 10 17.36 -8.33 -18.93
C ILE A 10 18.00 -7.98 -17.58
N ASP A 11 17.82 -6.74 -17.14
CA ASP A 11 18.11 -6.35 -15.77
C ASP A 11 16.83 -6.54 -14.95
N ASP A 12 16.78 -7.63 -14.19
CA ASP A 12 15.60 -7.99 -13.40
C ASP A 12 15.37 -7.05 -12.21
N LYS A 13 16.39 -6.30 -11.76
CA LYS A 13 16.23 -5.31 -10.68
C LYS A 13 15.36 -4.13 -11.11
N GLU A 14 15.49 -3.73 -12.37
CA GLU A 14 14.69 -2.66 -12.99
C GLU A 14 13.41 -3.20 -13.67
N CYS A 15 13.14 -4.51 -13.60
CA CYS A 15 11.96 -5.12 -14.17
C CYS A 15 10.74 -4.95 -13.25
N THR A 16 9.72 -4.25 -13.73
CA THR A 16 8.44 -4.08 -13.02
C THR A 16 7.44 -5.21 -13.26
N ARG A 17 7.85 -6.29 -13.95
CA ARG A 17 7.04 -7.49 -14.21
C ARG A 17 5.72 -7.22 -14.94
N CYS A 18 5.73 -6.31 -15.91
CA CYS A 18 4.56 -5.92 -16.71
C CYS A 18 4.06 -6.99 -17.70
N MET A 19 4.70 -8.15 -17.77
CA MET A 19 4.42 -9.28 -18.69
C MET A 19 4.62 -9.04 -20.19
N HIS A 20 4.90 -7.81 -20.64
CA HIS A 20 4.99 -7.49 -22.06
C HIS A 20 5.97 -8.38 -22.85
N CYS A 21 7.21 -8.51 -22.39
CA CYS A 21 8.24 -9.30 -23.09
C CYS A 21 7.89 -10.80 -23.15
N ILE A 22 7.34 -11.36 -22.07
CA ILE A 22 6.88 -12.76 -22.01
C ILE A 22 5.70 -12.97 -22.96
N ASN A 23 4.75 -12.04 -23.02
CA ASN A 23 3.60 -12.13 -23.92
C ASN A 23 4.01 -12.13 -25.39
N VAL A 24 5.05 -11.37 -25.76
CA VAL A 24 5.58 -11.33 -27.13
C VAL A 24 6.40 -12.58 -27.47
N MET A 25 7.17 -13.11 -26.51
CA MET A 25 8.07 -14.26 -26.72
C MET A 25 7.83 -15.41 -25.71
N PRO A 26 6.62 -16.01 -25.66
CA PRO A 26 6.24 -16.96 -24.60
C PRO A 26 6.99 -18.30 -24.67
N ARG A 27 7.61 -18.61 -25.82
CA ARG A 27 8.44 -19.81 -26.01
C ARG A 27 9.88 -19.62 -25.56
N ALA A 28 10.34 -18.38 -25.39
CA ALA A 28 11.71 -18.05 -25.03
C ALA A 28 11.83 -17.53 -23.60
N LEU A 29 10.89 -16.67 -23.17
CA LEU A 29 10.86 -16.06 -21.85
C LEU A 29 9.78 -16.68 -20.97
N ARG A 30 10.07 -16.86 -19.69
CA ARG A 30 9.15 -17.42 -18.69
C ARG A 30 9.20 -16.59 -17.40
N PRO A 31 8.13 -16.59 -16.59
CA PRO A 31 8.18 -16.04 -15.25
C PRO A 31 9.27 -16.71 -14.40
N GLY A 32 9.75 -15.99 -13.38
CA GLY A 32 10.72 -16.51 -12.41
C GLY A 32 10.20 -17.73 -11.64
N VAL A 33 11.13 -18.42 -10.98
CA VAL A 33 10.84 -19.62 -10.19
C VAL A 33 10.31 -19.29 -8.79
N ASP A 34 10.70 -18.15 -8.24
CA ASP A 34 10.19 -17.64 -6.98
C ASP A 34 8.84 -16.94 -7.21
N LYS A 35 7.76 -17.62 -6.84
CA LYS A 35 6.37 -17.22 -7.13
C LYS A 35 5.63 -16.78 -5.87
N GLY A 36 4.62 -15.95 -6.10
CA GLY A 36 3.72 -15.38 -5.10
C GLY A 36 2.69 -14.48 -5.78
N ALA A 37 2.02 -13.64 -5.00
CA ALA A 37 1.04 -12.67 -5.51
C ALA A 37 1.23 -11.29 -4.87
N SER A 38 0.64 -10.27 -5.49
CA SER A 38 0.45 -8.95 -4.88
C SER A 38 -1.00 -8.82 -4.44
N ILE A 39 -1.23 -8.21 -3.28
CA ILE A 39 -2.59 -7.92 -2.79
C ILE A 39 -2.87 -6.44 -3.01
N CYS A 40 -3.93 -6.17 -3.79
CA CYS A 40 -4.45 -4.84 -4.01
C CYS A 40 -5.87 -4.73 -3.43
N VAL A 41 -6.17 -3.66 -2.69
CA VAL A 41 -7.42 -3.49 -1.96
C VAL A 41 -8.17 -2.24 -2.41
N GLY A 42 -9.50 -2.27 -2.33
CA GLY A 42 -10.34 -1.07 -2.47
C GLY A 42 -11.01 -0.85 -3.82
N ALA A 43 -10.87 -1.75 -4.79
CA ALA A 43 -11.55 -1.60 -6.08
C ALA A 43 -13.08 -1.53 -5.92
N LYS A 44 -13.70 -0.55 -6.59
CA LYS A 44 -15.17 -0.39 -6.63
C LYS A 44 -15.66 0.35 -7.87
N ALA A 45 -16.92 0.10 -8.21
CA ALA A 45 -17.69 0.88 -9.16
C ALA A 45 -17.99 2.30 -8.62
N PRO A 46 -18.53 3.23 -9.44
CA PRO A 46 -18.65 4.64 -9.08
C PRO A 46 -19.38 4.97 -7.77
N ILE A 47 -20.49 4.31 -7.45
CA ILE A 47 -21.33 4.71 -6.31
C ILE A 47 -20.64 4.36 -4.97
N LEU A 48 -20.49 5.26 -3.99
CA LEU A 48 -20.89 6.69 -3.97
C LEU A 48 -19.73 7.62 -4.33
N ASP A 49 -18.55 7.44 -3.72
CA ASP A 49 -17.43 8.39 -3.80
C ASP A 49 -16.48 8.17 -4.99
N GLY A 50 -17.05 7.80 -6.14
CA GLY A 50 -16.31 7.61 -7.39
C GLY A 50 -15.74 6.19 -7.56
N ALA A 51 -15.32 5.91 -8.80
CA ALA A 51 -14.75 4.62 -9.17
C ALA A 51 -13.31 4.53 -8.67
N GLN A 52 -12.93 3.37 -8.17
CA GLN A 52 -11.58 3.12 -7.67
C GLN A 52 -11.03 1.85 -8.31
N PHE A 53 -9.80 1.92 -8.82
CA PHE A 53 -8.97 0.73 -8.96
C PHE A 53 -8.37 0.37 -7.60
N ALA A 54 -8.00 -0.89 -7.44
CA ALA A 54 -7.38 -1.35 -6.21
C ALA A 54 -6.00 -0.69 -6.01
N THR A 55 -5.69 -0.35 -4.77
CA THR A 55 -4.39 0.19 -4.34
C THR A 55 -3.48 -0.96 -3.88
N LEU A 56 -2.21 -0.95 -4.25
CA LEU A 56 -1.25 -1.96 -3.81
C LEU A 56 -1.01 -1.86 -2.29
N VAL A 57 -1.25 -2.95 -1.57
CA VAL A 57 -1.09 -3.02 -0.10
C VAL A 57 0.04 -3.95 0.28
N VAL A 58 0.03 -5.18 -0.27
CA VAL A 58 1.10 -6.17 -0.05
C VAL A 58 1.79 -6.39 -1.40
N PRO A 59 3.04 -5.92 -1.60
CA PRO A 59 3.74 -6.09 -2.88
C PRO A 59 3.98 -7.55 -3.24
N PHE A 60 4.26 -8.38 -2.24
CA PHE A 60 4.52 -9.80 -2.43
C PHE A 60 4.08 -10.59 -1.19
N ILE A 61 3.32 -11.65 -1.40
CA ILE A 61 2.95 -12.65 -0.41
C ILE A 61 3.13 -14.04 -1.02
N LYS A 62 3.46 -15.02 -0.19
CA LYS A 62 3.49 -16.41 -0.64
C LYS A 62 2.08 -16.94 -0.75
N VAL A 63 1.83 -17.71 -1.81
CA VAL A 63 0.52 -18.33 -2.07
C VAL A 63 0.78 -19.82 -2.20
N GLU A 64 0.81 -20.47 -1.06
CA GLU A 64 1.11 -21.89 -0.92
C GLU A 64 -0.18 -22.64 -0.63
N LYS A 65 -0.37 -23.76 -1.32
CA LYS A 65 -1.57 -24.58 -1.10
C LYS A 65 -1.39 -25.46 0.12
N GLU A 66 -0.14 -25.80 0.42
CA GLU A 66 0.31 -26.69 1.48
C GLU A 66 -0.05 -26.17 2.87
N ASN A 67 -0.10 -24.85 3.06
CA ASN A 67 -0.55 -24.18 4.28
C ASN A 67 -1.98 -23.60 4.16
N GLU A 68 -2.78 -24.10 3.21
CA GLU A 68 -4.16 -23.63 2.99
C GLU A 68 -4.29 -22.11 2.78
N PHE A 69 -3.26 -21.46 2.23
CA PHE A 69 -3.19 -20.02 2.02
C PHE A 69 -3.31 -19.20 3.32
N GLU A 70 -2.80 -19.71 4.44
CA GLU A 70 -2.85 -19.09 5.77
C GLU A 70 -2.52 -17.58 5.74
N GLU A 71 -1.35 -17.19 5.20
CA GLU A 71 -0.94 -15.77 5.14
C GLU A 71 -1.96 -14.86 4.43
N LEU A 72 -2.60 -15.37 3.36
CA LEU A 72 -3.61 -14.64 2.62
C LEU A 72 -4.92 -14.55 3.42
N THR A 73 -5.32 -15.64 4.05
CA THR A 73 -6.56 -15.71 4.83
C THR A 73 -6.48 -14.81 6.06
N GLU A 74 -5.36 -14.83 6.78
CA GLU A 74 -5.10 -13.92 7.91
C GLU A 74 -5.18 -12.45 7.50
N PHE A 75 -4.62 -12.09 6.34
CA PHE A 75 -4.74 -10.73 5.82
C PHE A 75 -6.20 -10.37 5.51
N ILE A 76 -6.97 -11.28 4.89
CA ILE A 76 -8.38 -11.05 4.56
C ILE A 76 -9.21 -10.85 5.83
N GLU A 77 -9.04 -11.72 6.83
CA GLU A 77 -9.76 -11.66 8.10
C GLU A 77 -9.43 -10.35 8.84
N LYS A 78 -8.16 -9.95 8.87
CA LYS A 78 -7.74 -8.68 9.47
C LYS A 78 -8.39 -7.47 8.80
N VAL A 79 -8.52 -7.48 7.47
CA VAL A 79 -9.25 -6.43 6.73
C VAL A 79 -10.74 -6.43 7.08
N TRP A 80 -11.35 -7.61 7.21
CA TRP A 80 -12.76 -7.74 7.59
C TRP A 80 -13.01 -7.25 9.01
N ASP A 81 -12.24 -7.70 10.00
CA ASP A 81 -12.38 -7.29 11.39
C ASP A 81 -12.32 -5.76 11.53
N TRP A 82 -11.32 -5.15 10.88
CA TRP A 82 -11.21 -3.69 10.89
C TRP A 82 -12.38 -2.99 10.19
N TRP A 83 -12.78 -3.46 9.00
CA TRP A 83 -13.84 -2.82 8.22
C TRP A 83 -15.22 -3.02 8.85
N MET A 84 -15.48 -4.15 9.50
CA MET A 84 -16.74 -4.42 10.20
C MET A 84 -16.94 -3.49 11.40
N GLU A 85 -15.86 -3.10 12.07
CA GLU A 85 -15.92 -2.17 13.21
C GLU A 85 -15.95 -0.69 12.79
N VAL A 86 -15.18 -0.31 11.76
CA VAL A 86 -14.96 1.11 11.38
C VAL A 86 -15.79 1.56 10.16
N GLY A 87 -16.30 0.60 9.40
CA GLY A 87 -17.09 0.83 8.20
C GLY A 87 -18.46 1.43 8.53
N LYS A 88 -18.84 2.49 7.82
CA LYS A 88 -20.18 3.06 7.90
C LYS A 88 -21.18 2.19 7.14
N ASN A 89 -22.47 2.42 7.41
CA ASN A 89 -23.54 1.74 6.68
C ASN A 89 -23.38 1.91 5.16
N ARG A 90 -23.25 0.78 4.45
CA ARG A 90 -23.07 0.68 2.99
C ARG A 90 -21.78 1.33 2.45
N GLU A 91 -20.79 1.58 3.30
CA GLU A 91 -19.48 2.09 2.88
C GLU A 91 -18.56 0.93 2.45
N ARG A 92 -17.99 1.01 1.26
CA ARG A 92 -17.04 -0.01 0.79
C ARG A 92 -15.68 0.14 1.48
N VAL A 93 -14.89 -0.93 1.53
CA VAL A 93 -13.52 -0.90 2.07
C VAL A 93 -12.69 0.22 1.44
N GLY A 94 -12.77 0.40 0.12
CA GLY A 94 -12.04 1.47 -0.58
C GLY A 94 -12.47 2.89 -0.17
N GLU A 95 -13.75 3.11 0.14
CA GLU A 95 -14.25 4.40 0.67
C GLU A 95 -13.80 4.61 2.10
N THR A 96 -13.79 3.54 2.91
CA THR A 96 -13.25 3.55 4.27
C THR A 96 -11.77 3.94 4.25
N MET A 97 -10.97 3.33 3.36
CA MET A 97 -9.55 3.66 3.17
C MET A 97 -9.34 5.13 2.77
N GLN A 98 -10.18 5.69 1.90
CA GLN A 98 -10.11 7.10 1.53
C GLN A 98 -10.44 8.04 2.70
N ARG A 99 -11.45 7.69 3.50
CA ARG A 99 -11.88 8.48 4.65
C ARG A 99 -10.88 8.47 5.80
N VAL A 100 -10.33 7.30 6.14
CA VAL A 100 -9.40 7.14 7.27
C VAL A 100 -7.94 7.40 6.89
N GLY A 101 -7.62 7.32 5.60
CA GLY A 101 -6.29 7.43 5.05
C GLY A 101 -5.55 6.10 4.92
N LEU A 102 -4.79 5.96 3.83
CA LEU A 102 -3.92 4.81 3.57
C LEU A 102 -2.89 4.56 4.69
N PRO A 103 -2.22 5.57 5.30
CA PRO A 103 -1.28 5.33 6.39
C PRO A 103 -1.92 4.65 7.60
N THR A 104 -3.13 5.07 7.96
CA THR A 104 -3.90 4.45 9.05
C THR A 104 -4.22 2.99 8.71
N PHE A 105 -4.69 2.74 7.48
CA PHE A 105 -4.99 1.39 7.03
C PHE A 105 -3.75 0.47 7.09
N LEU A 106 -2.60 0.93 6.58
CA LEU A 106 -1.34 0.17 6.65
C LEU A 106 -0.93 -0.12 8.10
N SER A 107 -1.02 0.87 9.00
CA SER A 107 -0.72 0.70 10.42
C SER A 107 -1.62 -0.34 11.08
N VAL A 108 -2.93 -0.34 10.80
CA VAL A 108 -3.85 -1.36 11.34
C VAL A 108 -3.49 -2.73 10.79
N MET A 109 -3.18 -2.84 9.50
CA MET A 109 -2.74 -4.09 8.88
C MET A 109 -1.36 -4.55 9.36
N GLY A 110 -0.63 -3.76 10.14
CA GLY A 110 0.72 -4.09 10.60
C GLY A 110 1.75 -4.09 9.47
N ILE A 111 1.53 -3.24 8.46
CA ILE A 111 2.38 -3.13 7.27
C ILE A 111 3.14 -1.81 7.35
N ASP A 112 4.46 -1.89 7.27
CA ASP A 112 5.32 -0.71 7.18
C ASP A 112 5.14 -0.01 5.83
N ALA A 113 5.01 1.31 5.86
CA ALA A 113 4.88 2.10 4.65
C ALA A 113 6.17 2.07 3.82
N ILE A 114 6.05 1.74 2.53
CA ILE A 114 7.17 1.66 1.58
C ILE A 114 6.83 2.44 0.30
N PRO A 115 7.83 2.85 -0.49
CA PRO A 115 7.60 3.64 -1.71
C PRO A 115 6.62 2.99 -2.71
N GLN A 116 6.55 1.66 -2.75
CA GLN A 116 5.69 0.89 -3.65
C GLN A 116 4.18 1.10 -3.37
N HIS A 117 3.81 1.58 -2.18
CA HIS A 117 2.41 1.87 -1.85
C HIS A 117 1.85 3.10 -2.57
N VAL A 118 2.71 3.96 -3.10
CA VAL A 118 2.30 5.20 -3.76
C VAL A 118 2.86 5.29 -5.18
N LYS A 119 2.13 5.95 -6.06
CA LYS A 119 2.65 6.35 -7.38
C LYS A 119 3.57 7.56 -7.27
N GLU A 120 3.21 8.50 -6.40
CA GLU A 120 3.98 9.70 -6.09
C GLU A 120 3.77 10.09 -4.62
N PRO A 121 4.77 10.69 -3.96
CA PRO A 121 4.57 11.33 -2.67
C PRO A 121 3.54 12.46 -2.77
N ARG A 122 2.92 12.80 -1.63
CA ARG A 122 2.00 13.93 -1.56
C ARG A 122 2.71 15.24 -1.92
N SER A 123 2.01 16.11 -2.64
CA SER A 123 2.48 17.44 -3.01
C SER A 123 2.08 18.54 -2.02
N ASN A 124 1.12 18.27 -1.15
CA ASN A 124 0.63 19.24 -0.17
C ASN A 124 1.27 19.01 1.22
N PRO A 125 1.54 20.09 1.99
CA PRO A 125 2.32 20.02 3.23
C PRO A 125 1.49 19.68 4.49
N TYR A 126 0.24 19.22 4.36
CA TYR A 126 -0.64 18.94 5.52
C TYR A 126 -0.33 17.59 6.18
N ILE A 127 0.91 17.45 6.67
CA ILE A 127 1.45 16.23 7.27
C ILE A 127 0.98 16.14 8.72
N PHE A 128 0.34 15.03 9.06
CA PHE A 128 -0.02 14.69 10.43
C PHE A 128 1.11 13.91 11.07
N TRP A 129 1.37 14.20 12.34
CA TRP A 129 2.32 13.50 13.20
C TRP A 129 1.56 12.94 14.40
N LYS A 130 2.00 11.78 14.90
CA LYS A 130 1.54 11.30 16.20
C LYS A 130 2.24 12.10 17.29
N GLU A 131 1.58 12.26 18.44
CA GLU A 131 2.15 13.00 19.56
C GLU A 131 3.47 12.39 20.05
N GLU A 132 3.52 11.06 20.10
CA GLU A 132 4.70 10.27 20.47
C GLU A 132 5.91 10.45 19.54
N GLU A 133 5.70 10.95 18.31
CA GLU A 133 6.76 11.19 17.32
C GLU A 133 7.35 12.61 17.43
N VAL A 134 6.71 13.50 18.19
CA VAL A 134 7.09 14.91 18.31
C VAL A 134 7.70 15.15 19.69
N GLU A 135 8.98 15.54 19.71
CA GLU A 135 9.68 15.86 20.96
C GLU A 135 8.92 16.95 21.75
N GLY A 136 8.56 16.62 23.00
CA GLY A 136 7.81 17.49 23.90
C GLY A 136 6.28 17.32 23.86
N GLY A 137 5.74 16.49 22.98
CA GLY A 137 4.30 16.22 22.88
C GLY A 137 3.48 17.44 22.46
N PHE A 138 2.15 17.38 22.66
CA PHE A 138 1.22 18.43 22.23
C PHE A 138 0.67 19.28 23.38
N GLU A 139 0.85 18.87 24.63
CA GLU A 139 0.55 19.67 25.81
C GLU A 139 1.50 20.87 25.91
N ARG A 140 0.95 22.09 25.80
CA ARG A 140 1.73 23.34 25.81
C ARG A 140 1.04 24.41 26.63
N ASP A 141 1.79 25.15 27.43
CA ASP A 141 1.31 26.33 28.16
C ASP A 141 1.56 27.62 27.37
N ILE A 142 0.52 28.43 27.21
CA ILE A 142 0.61 29.75 26.57
C ILE A 142 1.50 30.71 27.35
N ASN A 143 1.57 30.59 28.68
CA ASN A 143 2.38 31.48 29.51
C ASN A 143 3.88 31.30 29.26
N GLU A 144 4.35 30.06 29.09
CA GLU A 144 5.75 29.76 28.74
C GLU A 144 6.14 30.34 27.38
N PHE A 145 5.22 30.26 26.41
CA PHE A 145 5.43 30.86 25.10
C PHE A 145 5.55 32.39 25.20
N ARG A 146 4.68 33.04 25.97
CA ARG A 146 4.65 34.51 26.14
C ARG A 146 5.82 35.06 26.95
N ALA A 147 6.41 34.27 27.85
CA ALA A 147 7.63 34.67 28.56
C ALA A 147 8.81 34.92 27.60
N LYS A 148 8.87 34.18 26.48
CA LYS A 148 9.90 34.33 25.44
C LYS A 148 9.49 35.29 24.32
N HIS A 149 8.20 35.45 24.06
CA HIS A 149 7.67 36.24 22.95
C HIS A 149 6.73 37.34 23.47
N LYS A 150 7.25 38.56 23.63
CA LYS A 150 6.44 39.73 23.98
C LYS A 150 5.39 40.00 22.90
N ALA A 151 4.16 40.25 23.33
CA ALA A 151 3.04 40.61 22.47
C ALA A 151 3.13 42.06 21.98
#